data_AF-A0A2C9CMG9-F1
#
_entry.id   AF-A0A2C9CMG9-F1
#
_cell.length_a   1.000
_cell.length_b   1.000
_cell.length_c   1.000
_cell.angle_alpha   90.00
_cell.angle_beta   90.00
_cell.angle_gamma   90.00
#
_symmetry.space_group_name_H-M   'P 1'
#
loop_
_entity.id
_entity.type
_entity.pdbx_description
1 polymer ?
#
loop_
_entity_poly.entity_id
_entity_poly.type
_entity_poly.pdbx_seq_one_letter_code
_entity_poly.pdbx_strand_id
1 'polypeptide(L)'
;MGRGELSLDITQRASPNYGDRRGHVPSLIVLHYTAMDSAEAAICRLCEEEHQVSAHYVIGRDGDVTQLVPEDQRAWHAGAGAWGDITDVNSHSIGVELDNDGFSAFPDVQMRALDGLLRAMRRRWDIPKQNVIGHSDLAPGRKSDPGALFDWGRLAAQGHAILVPEGVAAPGDFRAAARAAGWTAVADDDVLLDAVRLRHRPAARGLPLDGRDMFIVRWLGDLAVRRGPEDILATYERQAVSFDARRRRGMEEDWLSRFAALMPDGPVLDLGCGAGQPIADWFMRRGRSVTGVDGAAAMLALAQQRMPDQDWVQADMRGLDLGRKFAGIIAWNSFFHLKPTDQAAMFPVFRAQAQSGAPLMFTCGPSAGEVWGQVGGEDVYHASLATDHYARLLDENGFDLLDFVIEDPTCGGHTICLARRR
;
A
#
# COMPACT_ATOMS: atom_id res chain seq x y z
N MET A 1 -12.65 25.19 1.39
CA MET A 1 -11.51 26.05 1.75
C MET A 1 -10.25 25.25 1.49
N GLY A 2 -9.53 25.55 0.41
CA GLY A 2 -8.29 24.87 0.06
C GLY A 2 -7.21 25.18 1.09
N ARG A 3 -6.59 24.15 1.66
CA ARG A 3 -5.34 24.34 2.40
C ARG A 3 -4.28 24.70 1.36
N GLY A 4 -3.82 25.95 1.36
CA GLY A 4 -2.71 26.36 0.50
C GLY A 4 -1.51 25.45 0.76
N GLU A 5 -0.94 24.88 -0.30
CA GLU A 5 0.40 24.31 -0.23
C GLU A 5 1.32 25.42 0.26
N LEU A 6 1.85 25.29 1.48
CA LEU A 6 2.97 26.09 1.92
C LEU A 6 4.12 25.77 0.98
N SER A 7 4.45 26.68 0.06
CA SER A 7 5.68 26.57 -0.71
C SER A 7 6.84 26.71 0.28
N LEU A 8 7.57 25.63 0.51
CA LEU A 8 8.84 25.69 1.24
C LEU A 8 9.79 26.55 0.41
N ASP A 9 10.35 27.59 1.03
CA ASP A 9 11.47 28.31 0.44
C ASP A 9 12.72 27.44 0.64
N ILE A 10 13.38 27.06 -0.45
CA ILE A 10 14.52 26.13 -0.44
C ILE A 10 15.72 26.87 -1.02
N THR A 11 16.67 27.18 -0.15
CA THR A 11 17.95 27.76 -0.54
C THR A 11 18.79 26.72 -1.29
N GLN A 12 19.47 27.13 -2.35
CA GLN A 12 20.33 26.23 -3.14
C GLN A 12 21.80 26.50 -2.82
N ARG A 13 22.56 25.44 -2.51
CA ARG A 13 24.01 25.50 -2.36
C ARG A 13 24.66 24.20 -2.82
N ALA A 14 25.10 24.17 -4.07
CA ALA A 14 25.61 22.95 -4.68
C ALA A 14 26.84 22.38 -3.95
N SER A 15 26.75 21.11 -3.54
CA SER A 15 27.90 20.30 -3.13
C SER A 15 28.55 19.69 -4.38
N PRO A 16 29.89 19.60 -4.46
CA PRO A 16 30.58 18.85 -5.50
C PRO A 16 30.54 17.34 -5.27
N ASN A 17 30.16 16.89 -4.08
CA ASN A 17 30.21 15.49 -3.65
C ASN A 17 28.95 14.72 -4.07
N TYR A 18 28.77 14.47 -5.36
CA TYR A 18 27.67 13.64 -5.87
C TYR A 18 28.09 12.86 -7.12
N GLY A 19 27.23 11.95 -7.58
CA GLY A 19 27.43 11.27 -8.85
C GLY A 19 26.15 10.65 -9.40
N ASP A 20 26.31 9.80 -10.41
CA ASP A 20 25.20 9.06 -11.02
C ASP A 20 24.56 8.08 -10.01
N ARG A 21 23.22 7.92 -10.07
CA ARG A 21 22.46 6.96 -9.26
C ARG A 21 22.61 5.50 -9.71
N ARG A 22 23.50 5.23 -10.66
CA ARG A 22 23.84 3.89 -11.17
C ARG A 22 22.64 3.15 -11.74
N GLY A 23 21.76 3.87 -12.43
CA GLY A 23 20.54 3.32 -13.02
C GLY A 23 19.37 3.15 -12.04
N HIS A 24 19.47 3.67 -10.82
CA HIS A 24 18.39 3.63 -9.83
C HIS A 24 17.66 4.97 -9.73
N VAL A 25 16.41 4.91 -9.26
CA VAL A 25 15.61 6.07 -8.86
C VAL A 25 15.39 6.06 -7.35
N PRO A 26 15.18 7.22 -6.71
CA PRO A 26 14.84 7.29 -5.30
C PRO A 26 13.64 6.39 -4.93
N SER A 27 13.86 5.46 -4.02
CA SER A 27 12.85 4.59 -3.43
C SER A 27 12.86 4.63 -1.90
N LEU A 28 13.81 5.34 -1.29
CA LEU A 28 13.99 5.51 0.16
C LEU A 28 14.20 6.99 0.51
N ILE A 29 13.84 7.38 1.73
CA ILE A 29 14.28 8.63 2.35
C ILE A 29 15.00 8.26 3.64
N VAL A 30 16.22 8.76 3.83
CA VAL A 30 17.03 8.49 5.02
C VAL A 30 17.17 9.76 5.83
N LEU A 31 16.76 9.70 7.10
CA LEU A 31 16.83 10.80 8.05
C LEU A 31 18.09 10.69 8.90
N HIS A 32 18.78 11.81 9.04
CA HIS A 32 20.04 11.95 9.77
C HIS A 32 19.95 13.09 10.79
N TYR A 33 20.94 13.18 11.67
CA TYR A 33 21.31 14.43 12.32
C TYR A 33 22.77 14.77 12.01
N THR A 34 23.11 16.04 12.09
CA THR A 34 24.46 16.51 11.75
C THR A 34 25.49 16.21 12.83
N ALA A 35 25.12 16.29 14.12
CA ALA A 35 26.04 16.30 15.26
C ALA A 35 27.16 17.34 15.11
N MET A 36 26.80 18.53 14.63
CA MET A 36 27.69 19.68 14.44
C MET A 36 27.14 20.92 15.15
N ASP A 37 27.97 21.95 15.30
CA ASP A 37 27.62 23.17 16.02
C ASP A 37 26.45 23.95 15.38
N SER A 38 26.29 23.85 14.06
CA SER A 38 25.19 24.50 13.32
C SER A 38 24.93 23.85 11.96
N ALA A 39 23.76 24.16 11.39
CA ALA A 39 23.42 23.84 10.01
C ALA A 39 24.46 24.37 9.00
N GLU A 40 24.94 25.60 9.17
CA GLU A 40 25.94 26.20 8.27
C GLU A 40 27.28 25.45 8.33
N ALA A 41 27.72 25.04 9.52
CA ALA A 41 28.91 24.22 9.67
C ALA A 41 28.75 22.85 8.96
N ALA A 42 27.57 22.23 9.07
CA ALA A 42 27.26 21.00 8.34
C ALA A 42 27.23 21.21 6.83
N ILE A 43 26.61 22.29 6.35
CA ILE A 43 26.55 22.63 4.93
C ILE A 43 27.95 22.86 4.36
N CYS A 44 28.81 23.62 5.04
CA CYS A 44 30.20 23.81 4.64
C CYS A 44 30.91 22.47 4.47
N ARG A 45 30.85 21.61 5.50
CA ARG A 45 31.49 20.29 5.48
C ARG A 45 30.97 19.40 4.36
N LEU A 46 29.66 19.39 4.12
CA LEU A 46 29.03 18.58 3.05
C LEU A 46 29.34 19.12 1.65
N CYS A 47 29.80 20.37 1.53
CA CYS A 47 30.20 21.00 0.26
C CYS A 47 31.72 21.00 0.01
N GLU A 48 32.53 20.53 0.95
CA GLU A 48 33.98 20.42 0.79
C GLU A 48 34.35 19.10 0.09
N GLU A 49 35.01 19.20 -1.06
CA GLU A 49 35.34 18.05 -1.91
C GLU A 49 36.17 17.00 -1.18
N GLU A 50 37.09 17.42 -0.30
CA GLU A 50 37.98 16.53 0.45
C GLU A 50 37.24 15.54 1.37
N HIS A 51 36.03 15.88 1.80
CA HIS A 51 35.27 15.05 2.75
C HIS A 51 34.50 13.91 2.09
N GLN A 52 34.23 13.99 0.78
CA GLN A 52 33.55 12.92 0.02
C GLN A 52 32.27 12.41 0.72
N VAL A 53 31.51 13.34 1.31
CA VAL A 53 30.23 13.11 1.99
C VAL A 53 29.27 14.24 1.64
N SER A 54 27.99 13.94 1.46
CA SER A 54 26.94 14.92 1.14
C SER A 54 25.57 14.39 1.48
N ALA A 55 24.59 15.29 1.59
CA ALA A 55 23.17 14.97 1.67
C ALA A 55 22.41 15.80 0.62
N HIS A 56 21.15 15.45 0.35
CA HIS A 56 20.35 16.23 -0.60
C HIS A 56 19.84 17.50 0.05
N TYR A 57 19.46 17.41 1.32
CA TYR A 57 18.91 18.52 2.09
C TYR A 57 19.53 18.62 3.48
N VAL A 58 19.68 19.86 3.96
CA VAL A 58 19.94 20.19 5.36
C VAL A 58 18.81 21.07 5.87
N ILE A 59 18.24 20.76 7.04
CA ILE A 59 17.22 21.58 7.70
C ILE A 59 17.79 22.16 8.99
N GLY A 60 17.85 23.49 9.06
CA GLY A 60 18.28 24.23 10.25
C GLY A 60 17.31 24.13 11.42
N ARG A 61 17.79 24.49 12.62
CA ARG A 61 16.96 24.49 13.86
C ARG A 61 15.81 25.50 13.82
N ASP A 62 15.92 26.53 12.99
CA ASP A 62 14.90 27.53 12.69
C ASP A 62 13.89 27.08 11.63
N GLY A 63 14.17 25.98 10.92
CA GLY A 63 13.32 25.43 9.86
C GLY A 63 13.75 25.82 8.45
N ASP A 64 14.85 26.55 8.29
CA ASP A 64 15.38 26.88 6.96
C ASP A 64 15.88 25.61 6.26
N VAL A 65 15.52 25.45 4.98
CA VAL A 65 15.86 24.27 4.18
C VAL A 65 16.87 24.67 3.12
N THR A 66 18.02 23.98 3.09
CA THR A 66 19.02 24.13 2.04
C THR A 66 19.17 22.83 1.25
N GLN A 67 19.06 22.90 -0.07
CA GLN A 67 19.35 21.80 -0.97
C GLN A 67 20.82 21.85 -1.43
N LEU A 68 21.52 20.73 -1.27
CA LEU A 68 22.93 20.61 -1.66
C LEU A 68 23.15 19.75 -2.91
N VAL A 69 22.33 18.72 -3.10
CA VAL A 69 22.42 17.80 -4.23
C VAL A 69 21.04 17.66 -4.88
N PRO A 70 20.92 17.75 -6.22
CA PRO A 70 19.68 17.43 -6.93
C PRO A 70 19.17 16.03 -6.60
N GLU A 71 17.86 15.85 -6.44
CA GLU A 71 17.28 14.56 -6.04
C GLU A 71 17.42 13.47 -7.11
N ASP A 72 17.64 13.82 -8.37
CA ASP A 72 17.95 12.86 -9.44
C ASP A 72 19.42 12.40 -9.43
N GLN A 73 20.26 13.02 -8.61
CA GLN A 73 21.67 12.67 -8.42
C GLN A 73 21.91 11.93 -7.10
N ARG A 74 22.99 11.15 -7.03
CA ARG A 74 23.39 10.37 -5.86
C ARG A 74 24.23 11.20 -4.91
N ALA A 75 23.66 11.65 -3.80
CA ALA A 75 24.42 12.13 -2.65
C ALA A 75 25.10 10.98 -1.88
N TRP A 76 26.12 11.28 -1.08
CA TRP A 76 26.93 10.31 -0.36
C TRP A 76 26.70 10.42 1.16
N HIS A 77 25.51 10.04 1.64
CA HIS A 77 25.11 10.20 3.05
C HIS A 77 25.04 8.87 3.82
N ALA A 78 24.61 7.78 3.18
CA ALA A 78 24.31 6.53 3.86
C ALA A 78 25.55 5.69 4.18
N GLY A 79 26.56 5.70 3.31
CA GLY A 79 27.75 4.85 3.47
C GLY A 79 27.43 3.35 3.48
N ALA A 80 28.20 2.55 4.23
CA ALA A 80 28.03 1.10 4.29
C ALA A 80 26.82 0.68 5.15
N GLY A 81 25.89 -0.08 4.58
CA GLY A 81 24.71 -0.60 5.26
C GLY A 81 23.72 -1.21 4.29
N ALA A 82 22.59 -1.68 4.79
CA ALA A 82 21.55 -2.29 3.96
C ALA A 82 20.16 -2.12 4.58
N TRP A 83 19.14 -2.02 3.74
CA TRP A 83 17.73 -2.00 4.13
C TRP A 83 16.91 -2.83 3.14
N GLY A 84 16.27 -3.90 3.62
CA GLY A 84 15.65 -4.90 2.76
C GLY A 84 16.69 -5.50 1.80
N ASP A 85 16.37 -5.54 0.52
CA ASP A 85 17.30 -6.03 -0.51
C ASP A 85 18.27 -4.95 -1.03
N ILE A 86 18.17 -3.71 -0.52
CA ILE A 86 18.97 -2.57 -0.98
C ILE A 86 20.30 -2.53 -0.21
N THR A 87 21.41 -2.66 -0.94
CA THR A 87 22.78 -2.59 -0.39
C THR A 87 23.55 -1.33 -0.82
N ASP A 88 23.25 -0.72 -1.97
CA ASP A 88 23.73 0.62 -2.35
C ASP A 88 22.68 1.68 -1.99
N VAL A 89 22.53 1.94 -0.69
CA VAL A 89 21.45 2.80 -0.19
C VAL A 89 21.54 4.23 -0.75
N ASN A 90 22.75 4.77 -0.95
CA ASN A 90 22.93 6.11 -1.55
C ASN A 90 22.24 6.24 -2.92
N SER A 91 22.34 5.21 -3.77
CA SER A 91 21.75 5.23 -5.12
C SER A 91 20.23 5.19 -5.10
N HIS A 92 19.65 4.56 -4.07
CA HIS A 92 18.21 4.39 -3.88
C HIS A 92 17.55 5.44 -2.98
N SER A 93 18.30 6.37 -2.39
CA SER A 93 17.75 7.22 -1.35
C SER A 93 17.98 8.71 -1.54
N ILE A 94 17.10 9.47 -0.89
CA ILE A 94 17.26 10.89 -0.62
C ILE A 94 17.61 11.06 0.87
N GLY A 95 18.84 11.47 1.16
CA GLY A 95 19.29 11.84 2.51
C GLY A 95 18.89 13.25 2.93
N VAL A 96 18.33 13.38 4.13
CA VAL A 96 17.98 14.65 4.79
C VAL A 96 18.70 14.75 6.12
N GLU A 97 19.53 15.78 6.25
CA GLU A 97 20.25 16.14 7.48
C GLU A 97 19.44 17.14 8.29
N LEU A 98 19.34 16.89 9.60
CA LEU A 98 18.70 17.79 10.55
C LEU A 98 19.78 18.36 11.47
N ASP A 99 19.87 19.69 11.56
CA ASP A 99 20.75 20.33 12.55
C ASP A 99 20.29 19.97 13.97
N ASN A 100 21.00 19.02 14.56
CA ASN A 100 20.76 18.50 15.89
C ASN A 100 22.05 17.86 16.41
N ASP A 101 22.25 17.93 17.73
CA ASP A 101 23.45 17.43 18.42
C ASP A 101 23.37 15.94 18.79
N GLY A 102 22.23 15.29 18.58
CA GLY A 102 21.93 13.91 18.96
C GLY A 102 21.43 13.72 20.40
N PHE A 103 21.41 14.78 21.20
CA PHE A 103 21.04 14.78 22.63
C PHE A 103 19.87 15.71 22.96
N SER A 104 19.51 16.59 22.03
CA SER A 104 18.43 17.56 22.16
C SER A 104 17.19 17.13 21.37
N ALA A 105 16.01 17.51 21.85
CA ALA A 105 14.78 17.37 21.07
C ALA A 105 14.82 18.27 19.81
N PHE A 106 14.15 17.84 18.76
CA PHE A 106 14.08 18.58 17.49
C PHE A 106 13.07 19.74 17.60
N PRO A 107 13.45 20.98 17.29
CA PRO A 107 12.54 22.12 17.34
C PRO A 107 11.30 21.93 16.45
N ASP A 108 10.17 22.45 16.92
CA ASP A 108 8.89 22.33 16.23
C ASP A 108 8.88 22.90 14.80
N VAL A 109 9.63 24.00 14.58
CA VAL A 109 9.81 24.65 13.28
C VAL A 109 10.59 23.75 12.31
N GLN A 110 11.68 23.15 12.77
CA GLN A 110 12.49 22.19 12.01
C GLN A 110 11.64 20.97 11.61
N MET A 111 10.87 20.42 12.55
CA MET A 111 9.98 19.29 12.27
C MET A 111 8.80 19.63 11.34
N ARG A 112 8.35 20.90 11.29
CA ARG A 112 7.35 21.35 10.29
C ARG A 112 7.96 21.47 8.89
N ALA A 113 9.19 21.97 8.79
CA ALA A 113 9.92 22.01 7.52
C ALA A 113 10.14 20.60 6.97
N LEU A 114 10.54 19.65 7.84
CA LEU A 114 10.66 18.24 7.48
C LEU A 114 9.35 17.63 6.98
N ASP A 115 8.21 17.90 7.64
CA ASP A 115 6.88 17.44 7.19
C ASP A 115 6.56 17.91 5.76
N GLY A 116 6.76 19.21 5.50
CA GLY A 116 6.58 19.79 4.16
C GLY A 116 7.49 19.11 3.13
N LEU A 117 8.76 18.91 3.47
CA LEU A 117 9.75 18.33 2.55
C LEU A 117 9.45 16.85 2.26
N LEU A 118 9.14 16.06 3.29
CA LEU A 118 8.73 14.66 3.16
C LEU A 118 7.47 14.51 2.30
N ARG A 119 6.49 15.40 2.44
CA ARG A 119 5.29 15.41 1.59
C ARG A 119 5.63 15.64 0.12
N ALA A 120 6.49 16.61 -0.16
CA ALA A 120 6.92 16.91 -1.53
C ALA A 120 7.72 15.75 -2.14
N MET A 121 8.74 15.24 -1.45
CA MET A 121 9.61 14.16 -1.94
C MET A 121 8.84 12.87 -2.19
N ARG A 122 8.01 12.46 -1.22
CA ARG A 122 7.22 11.23 -1.34
C ARG A 122 6.23 11.29 -2.49
N ARG A 123 5.58 12.43 -2.71
CA ARG A 123 4.68 12.60 -3.88
C ARG A 123 5.45 12.59 -5.19
N ARG A 124 6.61 13.26 -5.23
CA ARG A 124 7.42 13.42 -6.45
C ARG A 124 8.01 12.08 -6.93
N TRP A 125 8.46 11.26 -6.01
CA TRP A 125 9.16 9.99 -6.29
C TRP A 125 8.34 8.74 -5.96
N ASP A 126 7.05 8.91 -5.64
CA ASP A 126 6.15 7.84 -5.20
C ASP A 126 6.73 6.96 -4.06
N ILE A 127 7.41 7.61 -3.10
CA ILE A 127 8.06 6.90 -2.00
C ILE A 127 7.02 6.63 -0.89
N PRO A 128 6.77 5.35 -0.55
CA PRO A 128 5.78 5.01 0.47
C PRO A 128 6.31 5.33 1.87
N LYS A 129 5.41 5.59 2.83
CA LYS A 129 5.77 6.02 4.20
C LYS A 129 6.66 5.05 4.97
N GLN A 130 6.59 3.75 4.67
CA GLN A 130 7.48 2.74 5.27
C GLN A 130 8.95 2.90 4.87
N ASN A 131 9.19 3.53 3.72
CA ASN A 131 10.52 3.73 3.14
C ASN A 131 11.17 5.04 3.62
N VAL A 132 10.57 5.73 4.59
CA VAL A 132 11.20 6.79 5.37
C VAL A 132 11.85 6.17 6.61
N ILE A 133 13.17 6.04 6.59
CA ILE A 133 13.97 5.29 7.58
C ILE A 133 15.00 6.19 8.27
N GLY A 134 15.48 5.78 9.43
CA GLY A 134 16.64 6.40 10.07
C GLY A 134 17.95 5.85 9.52
N HIS A 135 19.04 6.59 9.64
CA HIS A 135 20.37 6.06 9.33
C HIS A 135 20.74 4.86 10.24
N SER A 136 20.24 4.85 11.48
CA SER A 136 20.35 3.74 12.41
C SER A 136 19.71 2.44 11.91
N ASP A 137 18.69 2.54 11.05
CA ASP A 137 18.00 1.35 10.52
C ASP A 137 18.85 0.62 9.48
N LEU A 138 19.48 1.38 8.57
CA LEU A 138 20.28 0.80 7.49
C LEU A 138 21.71 0.45 7.94
N ALA A 139 22.20 1.09 9.00
CA ALA A 139 23.55 0.88 9.52
C ALA A 139 23.61 0.64 11.04
N PRO A 140 22.94 -0.41 11.56
CA PRO A 140 23.01 -0.78 12.98
C PRO A 140 24.45 -0.93 13.46
N GLY A 141 24.74 -0.43 14.66
CA GLY A 141 26.08 -0.47 15.28
C GLY A 141 27.09 0.54 14.74
N ARG A 142 26.90 1.05 13.52
CA ARG A 142 27.72 2.13 12.94
C ARG A 142 27.10 3.51 13.16
N LYS A 143 25.77 3.60 13.10
CA LYS A 143 25.01 4.85 13.15
C LYS A 143 23.84 4.74 14.12
N SER A 144 23.51 5.86 14.77
CA SER A 144 22.42 5.97 15.74
C SER A 144 21.45 7.10 15.41
N ASP A 145 21.75 7.91 14.40
CA ASP A 145 20.91 9.00 13.91
C ASP A 145 19.65 8.49 13.17
N PRO A 146 18.50 9.19 13.29
CA PRO A 146 18.29 10.49 13.95
C PRO A 146 18.12 10.41 15.48
N GLY A 147 18.35 9.25 16.09
CA GLY A 147 18.44 9.10 17.54
C GLY A 147 17.10 8.92 18.25
N ALA A 148 17.19 8.65 19.56
CA ALA A 148 16.04 8.29 20.39
C ALA A 148 15.06 9.46 20.65
N LEU A 149 15.51 10.69 20.45
CA LEU A 149 14.70 11.90 20.64
C LEU A 149 14.00 12.37 19.35
N PHE A 150 14.23 11.66 18.23
CA PHE A 150 13.53 11.95 16.99
C PHE A 150 12.06 11.53 17.08
N ASP A 151 11.15 12.46 16.76
CA ASP A 151 9.72 12.27 16.92
C ASP A 151 9.10 11.52 15.72
N TRP A 152 9.35 10.20 15.67
CA TRP A 152 8.71 9.29 14.72
C TRP A 152 7.17 9.28 14.84
N GLY A 153 6.64 9.51 16.04
CA GLY A 153 5.20 9.54 16.31
C GLY A 153 4.52 10.68 15.56
N ARG A 154 5.12 11.87 15.56
CA ARG A 154 4.67 13.01 14.76
C ARG A 154 4.69 12.71 13.27
N LEU A 155 5.77 12.13 12.73
CA LEU A 155 5.80 11.77 11.32
C LEU A 155 4.71 10.76 10.97
N ALA A 156 4.44 9.78 11.83
CA ALA A 156 3.38 8.82 11.59
C ALA A 156 1.99 9.47 11.64
N ALA A 157 1.74 10.40 12.57
CA ALA A 157 0.49 11.16 12.65
C ALA A 157 0.23 12.02 11.40
N GLN A 158 1.29 12.52 10.77
CA GLN A 158 1.22 13.25 9.50
C GLN A 158 1.23 12.33 8.26
N GLY A 159 1.30 11.01 8.47
CA GLY A 159 1.27 10.01 7.40
C GLY A 159 2.61 9.77 6.70
N HIS A 160 3.72 10.25 7.26
CA HIS A 160 5.09 10.13 6.73
C HIS A 160 5.87 8.91 7.23
N ALA A 161 5.46 8.31 8.33
CA ALA A 161 6.08 7.09 8.88
C ALA A 161 5.02 6.06 9.27
N ILE A 162 5.48 4.84 9.59
CA ILE A 162 4.63 3.76 10.08
C ILE A 162 4.52 3.85 11.60
N LEU A 163 3.28 3.90 12.11
CA LEU A 163 2.99 3.66 13.52
C LEU A 163 2.61 2.20 13.70
N VAL A 164 3.44 1.44 14.42
CA VAL A 164 3.12 0.06 14.78
C VAL A 164 2.09 0.08 15.92
N PRO A 165 0.93 -0.58 15.80
CA PRO A 165 -0.09 -0.60 16.86
C PRO A 165 0.45 -1.27 18.12
N GLU A 166 -0.21 -1.04 19.26
CA GLU A 166 0.10 -1.77 20.49
C GLU A 166 -0.21 -3.26 20.35
N GLY A 167 0.65 -4.09 20.95
CA GLY A 167 0.56 -5.53 20.83
C GLY A 167 1.83 -6.25 21.29
N VAL A 168 1.67 -7.54 21.57
CA VAL A 168 2.74 -8.46 21.98
C VAL A 168 2.67 -9.74 21.15
N ALA A 169 3.82 -10.34 20.87
CA ALA A 169 3.92 -11.62 20.16
C ALA A 169 4.67 -12.63 21.02
N ALA A 170 4.38 -13.92 20.81
CA ALA A 170 5.15 -14.99 21.41
C ALA A 170 6.63 -14.94 20.95
N PRO A 171 7.57 -15.41 21.78
CA PRO A 171 8.98 -15.52 21.39
C PRO A 171 9.20 -16.25 20.05
N GLY A 172 10.34 -16.02 19.42
CA GLY A 172 10.74 -16.74 18.21
C GLY A 172 12.03 -16.20 17.62
N ASP A 173 12.29 -16.53 16.36
CA ASP A 173 13.48 -16.07 15.64
C ASP A 173 13.38 -14.57 15.33
N PHE A 174 14.00 -13.76 16.18
CA PHE A 174 14.04 -12.31 16.05
C PHE A 174 14.78 -11.87 14.79
N ARG A 175 15.93 -12.47 14.49
CA ARG A 175 16.75 -12.12 13.33
C ARG A 175 15.98 -12.34 12.04
N ALA A 176 15.31 -13.49 11.90
CA ALA A 176 14.49 -13.76 10.71
C ALA A 176 13.36 -12.73 10.57
N ALA A 177 12.65 -12.41 11.66
CA ALA A 177 11.57 -11.43 11.64
C ALA A 177 12.08 -9.99 11.36
N ALA A 178 13.20 -9.59 11.95
CA ALA A 178 13.82 -8.28 11.71
C ALA A 178 14.27 -8.13 10.25
N ARG A 179 14.85 -9.19 9.66
CA ARG A 179 15.20 -9.21 8.23
C ARG A 179 13.98 -9.08 7.34
N ALA A 180 12.89 -9.81 7.64
CA ALA A 180 11.63 -9.68 6.91
C ALA A 180 11.05 -8.26 7.01
N ALA A 181 11.28 -7.55 8.11
CA ALA A 181 10.86 -6.17 8.31
C ALA A 181 11.77 -5.10 7.67
N GLY A 182 12.94 -5.50 7.15
CA GLY A 182 13.87 -4.60 6.46
C GLY A 182 15.25 -4.45 7.11
N TRP A 183 15.44 -4.88 8.36
CA TRP A 183 16.77 -4.84 9.00
C TRP A 183 17.65 -6.00 8.52
N THR A 184 18.27 -5.82 7.35
CA THR A 184 19.09 -6.82 6.67
C THR A 184 20.59 -6.58 6.76
N ALA A 185 20.99 -5.43 7.31
CA ALA A 185 22.38 -5.12 7.59
C ALA A 185 23.03 -6.18 8.50
N VAL A 186 24.31 -6.47 8.27
CA VAL A 186 25.06 -7.47 9.03
C VAL A 186 25.40 -6.90 10.41
N ALA A 187 24.69 -7.37 11.44
CA ALA A 187 24.91 -7.02 12.84
C ALA A 187 24.48 -8.16 13.77
N ASP A 188 24.92 -8.12 15.02
CA ASP A 188 24.49 -9.03 16.09
C ASP A 188 23.05 -8.71 16.54
N ASP A 189 22.37 -9.67 17.17
CA ASP A 189 20.94 -9.56 17.50
C ASP A 189 20.64 -8.41 18.48
N ASP A 190 21.54 -8.14 19.43
CA ASP A 190 21.45 -7.02 20.37
C ASP A 190 21.58 -5.67 19.67
N VAL A 191 22.52 -5.56 18.72
CA VAL A 191 22.71 -4.36 17.88
C VAL A 191 21.50 -4.12 16.97
N LEU A 192 20.95 -5.18 16.36
CA LEU A 192 19.70 -5.08 15.58
C LEU A 192 18.51 -4.67 16.45
N LEU A 193 18.41 -5.23 17.65
CA LEU A 193 17.36 -4.88 18.61
C LEU A 193 17.42 -3.40 19.01
N ASP A 194 18.62 -2.87 19.27
CA ASP A 194 18.79 -1.46 19.60
C ASP A 194 18.37 -0.55 18.44
N ALA A 195 18.68 -0.91 17.19
CA ALA A 195 18.22 -0.17 16.02
C ALA A 195 16.69 -0.16 15.88
N VAL A 196 16.04 -1.34 16.02
CA VAL A 196 14.57 -1.45 16.02
C VAL A 196 13.95 -0.57 17.11
N ARG A 197 14.52 -0.58 18.31
CA ARG A 197 14.02 0.21 19.45
C ARG A 197 14.26 1.69 19.28
N LEU A 198 15.38 2.13 18.72
CA LEU A 198 15.61 3.55 18.44
C LEU A 198 14.47 4.17 17.62
N ARG A 199 13.92 3.41 16.66
CA ARG A 199 12.81 3.89 15.82
C ARG A 199 11.43 3.68 16.43
N HIS A 200 11.16 2.50 16.98
CA HIS A 200 9.79 2.11 17.34
C HIS A 200 9.51 2.11 18.85
N ARG A 201 10.56 2.14 19.68
CA ARG A 201 10.43 2.06 21.13
C ARG A 201 11.62 2.74 21.84
N PRO A 202 11.87 4.04 21.60
CA PRO A 202 13.12 4.70 21.99
C PRO A 202 13.34 4.81 23.51
N ALA A 203 12.32 4.54 24.33
CA ALA A 203 12.46 4.44 25.78
C ALA A 203 13.04 3.09 26.26
N ALA A 204 13.01 2.04 25.43
CA ALA A 204 13.57 0.73 25.74
C ALA A 204 15.05 0.63 25.35
N ARG A 205 15.84 -0.13 26.11
CA ARG A 205 17.31 -0.26 25.95
C ARG A 205 17.78 -1.67 26.33
N GLY A 206 18.75 -2.21 25.57
CA GLY A 206 19.51 -3.40 25.93
C GLY A 206 18.70 -4.69 26.08
N LEU A 207 19.34 -5.77 26.49
CA LEU A 207 18.64 -7.04 26.72
C LEU A 207 17.81 -7.02 28.03
N PRO A 208 16.75 -7.85 28.13
CA PRO A 208 16.31 -8.84 27.15
C PRO A 208 15.42 -8.26 26.04
N LEU A 209 15.41 -8.95 24.90
CA LEU A 209 14.33 -8.87 23.92
C LEU A 209 13.01 -9.35 24.57
N ASP A 210 11.92 -8.64 24.33
CA ASP A 210 10.60 -8.99 24.87
C ASP A 210 9.52 -9.20 23.78
N GLY A 211 8.32 -9.55 24.22
CA GLY A 211 7.20 -9.82 23.32
C GLY A 211 6.74 -8.59 22.51
N ARG A 212 7.00 -7.36 22.98
CA ARG A 212 6.70 -6.14 22.22
C ARG A 212 7.68 -5.98 21.07
N ASP A 213 8.97 -6.25 21.31
CA ASP A 213 9.99 -6.20 20.26
C ASP A 213 9.70 -7.23 19.16
N MET A 214 9.35 -8.46 19.54
CA MET A 214 8.93 -9.51 18.58
C MET A 214 7.69 -9.11 17.80
N PHE A 215 6.72 -8.46 18.45
CA PHE A 215 5.52 -7.98 17.77
C PHE A 215 5.87 -6.94 16.71
N ILE A 216 6.73 -5.97 17.04
CA ILE A 216 7.12 -4.90 16.11
C ILE A 216 7.72 -5.47 14.83
N VAL A 217 8.72 -6.34 14.93
CA VAL A 217 9.39 -6.88 13.74
C VAL A 217 8.49 -7.82 12.94
N ARG A 218 7.66 -8.66 13.59
CA ARG A 218 6.70 -9.49 12.86
C ARG A 218 5.64 -8.65 12.16
N TRP A 219 5.10 -7.65 12.85
CA TRP A 219 4.08 -6.77 12.31
C TRP A 219 4.58 -5.99 11.10
N LEU A 220 5.84 -5.53 11.14
CA LEU A 220 6.49 -4.84 10.02
C LEU A 220 6.87 -5.80 8.88
N GLY A 221 7.34 -7.02 9.19
CA GLY A 221 7.67 -8.03 8.17
C GLY A 221 6.45 -8.50 7.39
N ASP A 222 5.29 -8.57 8.05
CA ASP A 222 4.03 -8.89 7.40
C ASP A 222 3.48 -7.73 6.56
N LEU A 223 4.05 -6.53 6.60
CA LEU A 223 3.47 -5.34 5.96
C LEU A 223 3.33 -5.51 4.44
N ALA A 224 4.26 -6.20 3.78
CA ALA A 224 4.16 -6.50 2.35
C ALA A 224 3.07 -7.56 2.07
N VAL A 225 2.96 -8.58 2.93
CA VAL A 225 1.91 -9.60 2.85
C VAL A 225 0.53 -8.96 3.05
N ARG A 226 0.40 -8.05 4.01
CA ARG A 226 -0.82 -7.30 4.33
C ARG A 226 -1.27 -6.29 3.26
N ARG A 227 -0.45 -6.07 2.24
CA ARG A 227 -0.80 -5.24 1.07
C ARG A 227 -0.89 -6.06 -0.20
N GLY A 228 -0.59 -7.35 -0.11
CA GLY A 228 -0.63 -8.25 -1.24
C GLY A 228 -2.05 -8.76 -1.51
N PRO A 229 -2.27 -9.39 -2.66
CA PRO A 229 -3.51 -10.08 -3.02
C PRO A 229 -3.99 -11.09 -1.96
N GLU A 230 -3.08 -11.65 -1.14
CA GLU A 230 -3.44 -12.62 -0.11
C GLU A 230 -4.10 -12.00 1.13
N ASP A 231 -3.95 -10.68 1.37
CA ASP A 231 -4.56 -10.01 2.53
C ASP A 231 -5.88 -9.31 2.20
N ILE A 232 -6.34 -9.36 0.96
CA ILE A 232 -7.60 -8.71 0.54
C ILE A 232 -8.76 -9.11 1.46
N LEU A 233 -8.96 -10.41 1.65
CA LEU A 233 -10.06 -10.91 2.49
C LEU A 233 -9.93 -10.45 3.95
N ALA A 234 -8.71 -10.50 4.50
CA ALA A 234 -8.46 -10.08 5.87
C ALA A 234 -8.62 -8.56 6.06
N THR A 235 -8.26 -7.75 5.04
CA THR A 235 -8.51 -6.31 5.04
C THR A 235 -10.01 -6.02 5.04
N TYR A 236 -10.79 -6.67 4.18
CA TYR A 236 -12.24 -6.49 4.16
C TYR A 236 -12.93 -7.05 5.41
N GLU A 237 -12.39 -8.09 6.05
CA GLU A 237 -12.85 -8.57 7.35
C GLU A 237 -12.69 -7.49 8.43
N ARG A 238 -11.51 -6.86 8.51
CA ARG A 238 -11.22 -5.78 9.48
C ARG A 238 -12.02 -4.51 9.19
N GLN A 239 -12.21 -4.17 7.92
CA GLN A 239 -12.75 -2.89 7.49
C GLN A 239 -14.22 -2.94 7.07
N ALA A 240 -14.92 -4.08 7.22
CA ALA A 240 -16.26 -4.30 6.69
C ALA A 240 -17.24 -3.14 6.96
N VAL A 241 -17.39 -2.78 8.25
CA VAL A 241 -18.31 -1.70 8.68
C VAL A 241 -17.89 -0.34 8.11
N SER A 242 -16.60 -0.03 8.14
CA SER A 242 -16.06 1.25 7.65
C SER A 242 -16.23 1.40 6.14
N PHE A 243 -15.97 0.33 5.39
CA PHE A 243 -16.12 0.28 3.95
C PHE A 243 -17.59 0.40 3.54
N ASP A 244 -18.47 -0.40 4.11
CA ASP A 244 -19.90 -0.42 3.76
C ASP A 244 -20.58 0.94 4.03
N ALA A 245 -20.22 1.61 5.14
CA ALA A 245 -20.73 2.94 5.45
C ALA A 245 -20.34 3.99 4.40
N ARG A 246 -19.18 3.82 3.73
CA ARG A 246 -18.63 4.76 2.75
C ARG A 246 -18.85 4.35 1.30
N ARG A 247 -19.34 3.14 1.05
CA ARG A 247 -19.53 2.61 -0.31
C ARG A 247 -20.51 3.48 -1.09
N ARG A 248 -20.05 3.99 -2.23
CA ARG A 248 -20.90 4.71 -3.20
C ARG A 248 -21.89 3.71 -3.82
N ARG A 249 -23.11 4.17 -4.10
CA ARG A 249 -24.22 3.36 -4.61
C ARG A 249 -24.90 4.11 -5.76
N GLY A 250 -25.44 3.39 -6.74
CA GLY A 250 -26.33 3.91 -7.77
C GLY A 250 -25.67 4.17 -9.12
N MET A 251 -24.33 4.19 -9.19
CA MET A 251 -23.61 4.33 -10.46
C MET A 251 -23.74 3.09 -11.37
N GLU A 252 -24.15 1.96 -10.81
CA GLU A 252 -24.22 0.66 -11.47
C GLU A 252 -25.54 0.41 -12.23
N GLU A 253 -26.55 1.28 -12.05
CA GLU A 253 -27.94 0.98 -12.41
C GLU A 253 -28.17 0.73 -13.91
N ASP A 254 -27.52 1.50 -14.79
CA ASP A 254 -27.64 1.33 -16.23
C ASP A 254 -27.05 -0.02 -16.68
N TRP A 255 -25.89 -0.38 -16.13
CA TRP A 255 -25.23 -1.66 -16.41
C TRP A 255 -26.02 -2.85 -15.86
N LEU A 256 -26.57 -2.74 -14.65
CA LEU A 256 -27.45 -3.75 -14.07
C LEU A 256 -28.73 -3.93 -14.90
N SER A 257 -29.29 -2.86 -15.44
CA SER A 257 -30.45 -2.92 -16.33
C SER A 257 -30.12 -3.63 -17.65
N ARG A 258 -28.98 -3.31 -18.27
CA ARG A 258 -28.48 -4.00 -19.48
C ARG A 258 -28.24 -5.49 -19.22
N PHE A 259 -27.60 -5.81 -18.10
CA PHE A 259 -27.35 -7.17 -17.68
C PHE A 259 -28.66 -7.94 -17.48
N ALA A 260 -29.61 -7.39 -16.73
CA ALA A 260 -30.88 -8.05 -16.43
C ALA A 260 -31.73 -8.29 -17.68
N ALA A 261 -31.65 -7.42 -18.69
CA ALA A 261 -32.34 -7.58 -19.97
C ALA A 261 -31.86 -8.80 -20.78
N LEU A 262 -30.65 -9.29 -20.51
CA LEU A 262 -30.07 -10.47 -21.18
C LEU A 262 -30.33 -11.78 -20.43
N MET A 263 -30.73 -11.69 -19.16
CA MET A 263 -30.82 -12.87 -18.30
C MET A 263 -31.95 -13.82 -18.70
N PRO A 264 -31.67 -15.14 -18.79
CA PRO A 264 -32.69 -16.16 -18.69
C PRO A 264 -33.41 -16.16 -17.34
N ASP A 265 -34.40 -17.05 -17.19
CA ASP A 265 -35.03 -17.27 -15.90
C ASP A 265 -34.14 -18.07 -14.95
N GLY A 266 -33.93 -17.52 -13.76
CA GLY A 266 -33.20 -18.19 -12.71
C GLY A 266 -32.51 -17.22 -11.73
N PRO A 267 -31.65 -17.76 -10.87
CA PRO A 267 -30.95 -17.02 -9.82
C PRO A 267 -29.73 -16.28 -10.37
N VAL A 268 -29.32 -15.22 -9.68
CA VAL A 268 -28.07 -14.48 -9.93
C VAL A 268 -26.98 -14.97 -8.97
N LEU A 269 -25.74 -15.09 -9.47
CA LEU A 269 -24.55 -15.26 -8.64
C LEU A 269 -23.80 -13.93 -8.55
N ASP A 270 -23.62 -13.43 -7.33
CA ASP A 270 -22.85 -12.21 -7.03
C ASP A 270 -21.53 -12.59 -6.33
N LEU A 271 -20.41 -12.47 -7.06
CA LEU A 271 -19.08 -12.89 -6.61
C LEU A 271 -18.32 -11.70 -6.00
N GLY A 272 -17.86 -11.88 -4.77
CA GLY A 272 -17.37 -10.79 -3.93
C GLY A 272 -18.49 -9.81 -3.61
N CYS A 273 -19.64 -10.34 -3.16
CA CYS A 273 -20.88 -9.57 -2.99
C CYS A 273 -20.79 -8.49 -1.89
N GLY A 274 -19.77 -8.54 -1.02
CA GLY A 274 -19.62 -7.67 0.12
C GLY A 274 -20.86 -7.74 1.03
N ALA A 275 -21.33 -6.58 1.47
CA ALA A 275 -22.56 -6.44 2.26
C ALA A 275 -23.86 -6.53 1.42
N GLY A 276 -23.78 -7.06 0.19
CA GLY A 276 -24.88 -7.30 -0.75
C GLY A 276 -25.45 -6.03 -1.42
N GLN A 277 -24.92 -4.85 -1.13
CA GLN A 277 -25.32 -3.59 -1.77
C GLN A 277 -24.21 -3.01 -2.64
N PRO A 278 -24.55 -2.39 -3.79
CA PRO A 278 -25.91 -2.17 -4.31
C PRO A 278 -26.45 -3.35 -5.14
N ILE A 279 -25.63 -4.35 -5.46
CA ILE A 279 -25.89 -5.35 -6.50
C ILE A 279 -27.02 -6.32 -6.12
N ALA A 280 -26.84 -7.14 -5.08
CA ALA A 280 -27.83 -8.14 -4.68
C ALA A 280 -29.18 -7.48 -4.32
N ASP A 281 -29.13 -6.36 -3.61
CA ASP A 281 -30.29 -5.54 -3.26
C ASP A 281 -31.08 -5.04 -4.50
N TRP A 282 -30.40 -4.67 -5.60
CA TRP A 282 -31.05 -4.26 -6.84
C TRP A 282 -31.84 -5.40 -7.51
N PHE A 283 -31.27 -6.61 -7.52
CA PHE A 283 -31.92 -7.81 -8.07
C PHE A 283 -33.06 -8.31 -7.18
N MET A 284 -32.86 -8.32 -5.85
CA MET A 284 -33.87 -8.73 -4.88
C MET A 284 -35.13 -7.86 -4.99
N ARG A 285 -34.99 -6.53 -5.10
CA ARG A 285 -36.13 -5.61 -5.30
C ARG A 285 -36.93 -5.89 -6.58
N ARG A 286 -36.35 -6.62 -7.53
CA ARG A 286 -36.98 -7.03 -8.79
C ARG A 286 -37.41 -8.50 -8.78
N GLY A 287 -37.49 -9.11 -7.60
CA GLY A 287 -37.98 -10.49 -7.41
C GLY A 287 -37.02 -11.57 -7.88
N ARG A 288 -35.74 -11.25 -8.12
CA ARG A 288 -34.71 -12.24 -8.46
C ARG A 288 -34.04 -12.75 -7.18
N SER A 289 -33.90 -14.07 -7.08
CA SER A 289 -33.08 -14.70 -6.03
C SER A 289 -31.59 -14.52 -6.35
N VAL A 290 -30.82 -14.22 -5.31
CA VAL A 290 -29.38 -14.00 -5.38
C VAL A 290 -28.68 -15.01 -4.46
N THR A 291 -27.62 -15.62 -4.98
CA THR A 291 -26.59 -16.27 -4.17
C THR A 291 -25.38 -15.35 -4.16
N GLY A 292 -25.08 -14.75 -3.00
CA GLY A 292 -23.91 -13.93 -2.78
C GLY A 292 -22.75 -14.75 -2.22
N VAL A 293 -21.57 -14.60 -2.80
CA VAL A 293 -20.33 -15.25 -2.34
C VAL A 293 -19.34 -14.18 -1.93
N ASP A 294 -18.79 -14.27 -0.71
CA ASP A 294 -17.70 -13.42 -0.27
C ASP A 294 -16.76 -14.18 0.68
N GLY A 295 -15.48 -13.84 0.68
CA GLY A 295 -14.51 -14.47 1.57
C GLY A 295 -14.51 -13.87 2.98
N ALA A 296 -14.95 -12.61 3.13
CA ALA A 296 -15.01 -11.92 4.42
C ALA A 296 -16.34 -12.22 5.13
N ALA A 297 -16.26 -12.91 6.28
CA ALA A 297 -17.41 -13.23 7.12
C ALA A 297 -18.11 -11.96 7.62
N ALA A 298 -17.34 -10.93 7.97
CA ALA A 298 -17.88 -9.65 8.44
C ALA A 298 -18.74 -8.94 7.38
N MET A 299 -18.42 -9.11 6.09
CA MET A 299 -19.24 -8.58 4.99
C MET A 299 -20.55 -9.35 4.85
N LEU A 300 -20.49 -10.68 4.87
CA LEU A 300 -21.67 -11.53 4.78
C LEU A 300 -22.60 -11.36 5.97
N ALA A 301 -22.08 -11.09 7.16
CA ALA A 301 -22.90 -10.77 8.33
C ALA A 301 -23.80 -9.54 8.08
N LEU A 302 -23.26 -8.49 7.43
CA LEU A 302 -24.03 -7.31 7.04
C LEU A 302 -25.06 -7.63 5.93
N ALA A 303 -24.69 -8.47 4.97
CA ALA A 303 -25.59 -8.90 3.89
C ALA A 303 -26.78 -9.71 4.44
N GLN A 304 -26.49 -10.74 5.25
CA GLN A 304 -27.48 -11.59 5.91
C GLN A 304 -28.44 -10.80 6.80
N GLN A 305 -27.95 -9.79 7.51
CA GLN A 305 -28.80 -8.92 8.34
C GLN A 305 -29.82 -8.13 7.50
N ARG A 306 -29.42 -7.68 6.31
CA ARG A 306 -30.26 -6.85 5.43
C ARG A 306 -31.23 -7.67 4.60
N MET A 307 -30.78 -8.82 4.14
CA MET A 307 -31.43 -9.63 3.11
C MET A 307 -31.43 -11.10 3.55
N PRO A 308 -32.18 -11.42 4.63
CA PRO A 308 -32.13 -12.74 5.25
C PRO A 308 -32.69 -13.86 4.36
N ASP A 309 -33.51 -13.51 3.37
CA ASP A 309 -34.15 -14.45 2.44
C ASP A 309 -33.28 -14.82 1.22
N GLN A 310 -32.07 -14.25 1.12
CA GLN A 310 -31.10 -14.58 0.08
C GLN A 310 -30.07 -15.59 0.59
N ASP A 311 -29.34 -16.21 -0.35
CA ASP A 311 -28.35 -17.25 -0.06
C ASP A 311 -26.96 -16.63 0.04
N TRP A 312 -26.30 -16.78 1.19
CA TRP A 312 -25.00 -16.16 1.48
C TRP A 312 -23.96 -17.22 1.80
N VAL A 313 -22.93 -17.29 0.97
CA VAL A 313 -21.90 -18.35 1.04
C VAL A 313 -20.54 -17.72 1.34
N GLN A 314 -19.94 -18.12 2.46
CA GLN A 314 -18.56 -17.76 2.75
C GLN A 314 -17.62 -18.67 1.97
N ALA A 315 -17.01 -18.15 0.91
CA ALA A 315 -16.05 -18.88 0.10
C ALA A 315 -15.13 -17.94 -0.68
N ASP A 316 -13.96 -18.46 -1.03
CA ASP A 316 -13.13 -17.85 -2.07
C ASP A 316 -13.79 -18.07 -3.44
N MET A 317 -13.87 -17.02 -4.27
CA MET A 317 -14.43 -17.16 -5.62
C MET A 317 -13.53 -18.03 -6.51
N ARG A 318 -12.23 -18.14 -6.21
CA ARG A 318 -11.27 -19.00 -6.91
C ARG A 318 -11.63 -20.46 -6.68
N GLY A 319 -11.79 -21.20 -7.78
CA GLY A 319 -12.11 -22.63 -7.72
C GLY A 319 -13.52 -22.95 -7.19
N LEU A 320 -14.41 -21.96 -7.12
CA LEU A 320 -15.77 -22.11 -6.60
C LEU A 320 -16.60 -23.11 -7.41
N ASP A 321 -17.17 -24.11 -6.74
CA ASP A 321 -18.19 -25.00 -7.29
C ASP A 321 -19.39 -25.04 -6.33
N LEU A 322 -20.55 -24.58 -6.81
CA LEU A 322 -21.80 -24.54 -6.04
C LEU A 322 -22.76 -25.66 -6.44
N GLY A 323 -22.37 -26.56 -7.35
CA GLY A 323 -23.20 -27.67 -7.81
C GLY A 323 -24.48 -27.27 -8.56
N ARG A 324 -24.59 -26.00 -8.97
CA ARG A 324 -25.77 -25.44 -9.68
C ARG A 324 -25.33 -24.40 -10.72
N LYS A 325 -26.26 -24.05 -11.62
CA LYS A 325 -26.04 -23.03 -12.66
C LYS A 325 -26.90 -21.79 -12.41
N PHE A 326 -26.37 -20.63 -12.77
CA PHE A 326 -26.99 -19.32 -12.56
C PHE A 326 -27.38 -18.66 -13.89
N ALA A 327 -28.49 -17.92 -13.85
CA ALA A 327 -29.02 -17.17 -14.98
C ALA A 327 -28.24 -15.88 -15.26
N GLY A 328 -27.38 -15.45 -14.34
CA GLY A 328 -26.42 -14.39 -14.54
C GLY A 328 -25.32 -14.45 -13.49
N ILE A 329 -24.10 -14.06 -13.87
CA ILE A 329 -22.96 -13.96 -12.96
C ILE A 329 -22.43 -12.53 -12.97
N ILE A 330 -22.24 -11.94 -11.79
CA ILE A 330 -21.65 -10.62 -11.62
C ILE A 330 -20.48 -10.66 -10.64
N ALA A 331 -19.38 -9.99 -10.97
CA ALA A 331 -18.22 -9.80 -10.09
C ALA A 331 -17.85 -8.30 -10.06
N TRP A 332 -18.61 -7.53 -9.28
CA TRP A 332 -18.55 -6.07 -9.28
C TRP A 332 -17.69 -5.52 -8.15
N ASN A 333 -16.65 -4.77 -8.51
CA ASN A 333 -15.65 -4.22 -7.59
C ASN A 333 -14.98 -5.28 -6.69
N SER A 334 -14.85 -6.49 -7.22
CA SER A 334 -14.28 -7.65 -6.52
C SER A 334 -13.21 -8.34 -7.36
N PHE A 335 -13.45 -8.51 -8.66
CA PHE A 335 -12.62 -9.30 -9.56
C PHE A 335 -11.18 -8.76 -9.71
N PHE A 336 -11.00 -7.44 -9.75
CA PHE A 336 -9.68 -6.82 -9.86
C PHE A 336 -8.78 -7.03 -8.64
N HIS A 337 -9.28 -7.55 -7.52
CA HIS A 337 -8.43 -7.88 -6.37
C HIS A 337 -7.60 -9.15 -6.57
N LEU A 338 -7.91 -9.94 -7.60
CA LEU A 338 -7.19 -11.16 -7.93
C LEU A 338 -5.90 -10.83 -8.71
N LYS A 339 -4.85 -11.65 -8.51
CA LYS A 339 -3.64 -11.62 -9.34
C LYS A 339 -4.00 -11.88 -10.82
N PRO A 340 -3.19 -11.41 -11.79
CA PRO A 340 -3.40 -11.73 -13.21
C PRO A 340 -3.62 -13.22 -13.50
N THR A 341 -2.85 -14.10 -12.86
CA THR A 341 -3.00 -15.57 -12.98
C THR A 341 -4.32 -16.08 -12.45
N ASP A 342 -4.78 -15.53 -11.32
CA ASP A 342 -6.02 -15.93 -10.67
C ASP A 342 -7.24 -15.40 -11.44
N GLN A 343 -7.15 -14.20 -12.01
CA GLN A 343 -8.16 -13.66 -12.93
C GLN A 343 -8.35 -14.57 -14.14
N ALA A 344 -7.26 -15.01 -14.77
CA ALA A 344 -7.33 -15.95 -15.89
C ALA A 344 -7.98 -17.29 -15.48
N ALA A 345 -7.66 -17.79 -14.28
CA ALA A 345 -8.21 -19.04 -13.75
C ALA A 345 -9.71 -18.97 -13.41
N MET A 346 -10.31 -17.79 -13.33
CA MET A 346 -11.74 -17.63 -13.06
C MET A 346 -12.65 -17.89 -14.27
N PHE A 347 -12.16 -17.80 -15.49
CA PHE A 347 -13.02 -17.98 -16.68
C PHE A 347 -13.61 -19.40 -16.80
N PRO A 348 -12.86 -20.47 -16.49
CA PRO A 348 -13.44 -21.80 -16.31
C PRO A 348 -14.50 -21.87 -15.20
N VAL A 349 -14.30 -21.16 -14.09
CA VAL A 349 -15.28 -21.07 -12.99
C VAL A 349 -16.56 -20.40 -13.46
N PHE A 350 -16.47 -19.25 -14.16
CA PHE A 350 -17.63 -18.58 -14.74
C PHE A 350 -18.40 -19.51 -15.70
N ARG A 351 -17.69 -20.23 -16.58
CA ARG A 351 -18.30 -21.23 -17.47
C ARG A 351 -18.99 -22.35 -16.69
N ALA A 352 -18.35 -22.83 -15.62
CA ALA A 352 -18.87 -23.89 -14.77
C ALA A 352 -20.11 -23.47 -13.96
N GLN A 353 -20.30 -22.18 -13.71
CA GLN A 353 -21.46 -21.64 -12.97
C GLN A 353 -22.55 -21.06 -13.89
N ALA A 354 -22.27 -20.75 -15.16
CA ALA A 354 -23.22 -20.10 -16.07
C ALA A 354 -24.16 -21.09 -16.78
N GLN A 355 -25.45 -20.75 -16.86
CA GLN A 355 -26.41 -21.33 -17.80
C GLN A 355 -26.13 -20.86 -19.24
N SER A 356 -26.59 -21.59 -20.26
CA SER A 356 -26.58 -21.07 -21.64
C SER A 356 -27.42 -19.79 -21.73
N GLY A 357 -26.92 -18.78 -22.44
CA GLY A 357 -27.54 -17.46 -22.53
C GLY A 357 -27.30 -16.54 -21.33
N ALA A 358 -26.74 -17.03 -20.22
CA ALA A 358 -26.50 -16.19 -19.04
C ALA A 358 -25.46 -15.08 -19.32
N PRO A 359 -25.74 -13.81 -18.97
CA PRO A 359 -24.73 -12.77 -18.99
C PRO A 359 -23.69 -12.96 -17.88
N LEU A 360 -22.46 -12.60 -18.19
CA LEU A 360 -21.34 -12.43 -17.27
C LEU A 360 -20.93 -10.96 -17.28
N MET A 361 -20.86 -10.32 -16.11
CA MET A 361 -20.41 -8.94 -15.98
C MET A 361 -19.38 -8.79 -14.86
N PHE A 362 -18.28 -8.10 -15.13
CA PHE A 362 -17.25 -7.85 -14.13
C PHE A 362 -16.57 -6.50 -14.37
N THR A 363 -16.06 -5.92 -13.29
CA THR A 363 -15.22 -4.72 -13.34
C THR A 363 -13.75 -5.11 -13.28
N CYS A 364 -12.91 -4.44 -14.07
CA CYS A 364 -11.46 -4.65 -14.08
C CYS A 364 -10.71 -3.30 -14.15
N GLY A 365 -9.38 -3.34 -14.27
CA GLY A 365 -8.57 -2.13 -14.50
C GLY A 365 -8.56 -1.74 -15.99
N PRO A 366 -8.18 -0.49 -16.31
CA PRO A 366 -8.24 0.04 -17.68
C PRO A 366 -7.18 -0.54 -18.62
N SER A 367 -6.10 -1.08 -18.08
CA SER A 367 -4.99 -1.69 -18.84
C SER A 367 -4.30 -2.77 -18.00
N ALA A 368 -3.48 -3.60 -18.64
CA ALA A 368 -2.66 -4.57 -17.93
C ALA A 368 -1.74 -3.88 -16.91
N GLY A 369 -1.74 -4.37 -15.67
CA GLY A 369 -0.91 -3.79 -14.61
C GLY A 369 -1.39 -4.16 -13.22
N GLU A 370 -0.59 -3.76 -12.23
CA GLU A 370 -0.84 -3.95 -10.82
C GLU A 370 -0.76 -2.59 -10.13
N VAL A 371 -1.77 -2.25 -9.33
CA VAL A 371 -1.88 -0.97 -8.63
C VAL A 371 -2.44 -1.20 -7.23
N TRP A 372 -2.24 -0.24 -6.34
CA TRP A 372 -2.77 -0.29 -4.99
C TRP A 372 -3.86 0.77 -4.79
N GLY A 373 -5.01 0.33 -4.30
CA GLY A 373 -6.10 1.19 -3.81
C GLY A 373 -6.08 1.29 -2.29
N GLN A 374 -7.14 1.85 -1.70
CA GLN A 374 -7.31 1.89 -0.24
C GLN A 374 -8.72 1.53 0.22
N VAL A 375 -8.80 0.77 1.31
CA VAL A 375 -10.01 0.44 2.04
C VAL A 375 -9.78 0.70 3.52
N GLY A 376 -10.56 1.61 4.13
CA GLY A 376 -10.44 1.90 5.55
C GLY A 376 -9.08 2.49 5.98
N GLY A 377 -8.28 3.01 5.04
CA GLY A 377 -6.91 3.49 5.29
C GLY A 377 -5.83 2.40 5.22
N GLU A 378 -6.22 1.17 4.88
CA GLU A 378 -5.32 0.07 4.54
C GLU A 378 -5.20 -0.04 3.02
N ASP A 379 -4.01 -0.40 2.51
CA ASP A 379 -3.81 -0.54 1.07
C ASP A 379 -4.38 -1.88 0.60
N VAL A 380 -5.04 -1.87 -0.56
CA VAL A 380 -5.58 -3.08 -1.19
C VAL A 380 -4.98 -3.26 -2.57
N TYR A 381 -4.56 -4.49 -2.87
CA TYR A 381 -4.04 -4.87 -4.17
C TYR A 381 -5.13 -4.89 -5.24
N HIS A 382 -4.82 -4.33 -6.41
CA HIS A 382 -5.60 -4.47 -7.64
C HIS A 382 -4.68 -4.89 -8.78
N ALA A 383 -5.23 -5.68 -9.71
CA ALA A 383 -4.59 -5.99 -10.98
C ALA A 383 -5.62 -6.04 -12.10
N SER A 384 -5.12 -6.00 -13.33
CA SER A 384 -5.93 -6.23 -14.52
C SER A 384 -5.12 -6.91 -15.61
N LEU A 385 -5.82 -7.68 -16.44
CA LEU A 385 -5.29 -8.17 -17.71
C LEU A 385 -5.48 -7.10 -18.79
N ALA A 386 -4.79 -7.29 -19.93
CA ALA A 386 -5.06 -6.51 -21.12
C ALA A 386 -6.44 -6.88 -21.71
N THR A 387 -7.10 -5.92 -22.35
CA THR A 387 -8.44 -6.09 -22.94
C THR A 387 -8.50 -7.26 -23.94
N ASP A 388 -7.48 -7.41 -24.78
CA ASP A 388 -7.37 -8.51 -25.75
C ASP A 388 -7.18 -9.88 -25.09
N HIS A 389 -6.55 -9.91 -23.91
CA HIS A 389 -6.41 -11.12 -23.12
C HIS A 389 -7.75 -11.54 -22.50
N TYR A 390 -8.52 -10.60 -21.94
CA TYR A 390 -9.89 -10.90 -21.48
C TYR A 390 -10.79 -11.41 -22.61
N ALA A 391 -10.72 -10.78 -23.79
CA ALA A 391 -11.51 -11.21 -24.95
C ALA A 391 -11.19 -12.65 -25.37
N ARG A 392 -9.90 -13.04 -25.36
CA ARG A 392 -9.48 -14.43 -25.63
C ARG A 392 -10.01 -15.40 -24.59
N LEU A 393 -9.85 -15.08 -23.30
CA LEU A 393 -10.32 -15.94 -22.20
C LEU A 393 -11.85 -16.14 -22.23
N LEU A 394 -12.61 -15.11 -22.60
CA LEU A 394 -14.05 -15.20 -22.81
C LEU A 394 -14.39 -16.19 -23.93
N ASP A 395 -13.79 -16.05 -25.12
CA ASP A 395 -14.07 -16.94 -26.25
C ASP A 395 -13.68 -18.40 -25.93
N GLU A 396 -12.48 -18.62 -25.40
CA GLU A 396 -12.01 -19.96 -24.98
C GLU A 396 -12.95 -20.64 -23.98
N ASN A 397 -13.67 -19.86 -23.17
CA ASN A 397 -14.61 -20.35 -22.17
C ASN A 397 -16.09 -20.26 -22.59
N GLY A 398 -16.35 -19.97 -23.87
CA GLY A 398 -17.69 -20.04 -24.44
C GLY A 398 -18.55 -18.82 -24.17
N PHE A 399 -17.97 -17.65 -24.04
CA PHE A 399 -18.68 -16.38 -23.88
C PHE A 399 -18.44 -15.47 -25.09
N ASP A 400 -19.53 -14.89 -25.61
CA ASP A 400 -19.46 -13.83 -26.60
C ASP A 400 -19.32 -12.49 -25.87
N LEU A 401 -18.25 -11.74 -26.16
CA LEU A 401 -18.08 -10.37 -25.64
C LEU A 401 -19.14 -9.46 -26.28
N LEU A 402 -19.94 -8.80 -25.45
CA LEU A 402 -21.01 -7.88 -25.90
C LEU A 402 -20.57 -6.42 -25.79
N ASP A 403 -19.88 -6.07 -24.71
CA ASP A 403 -19.37 -4.72 -24.49
C ASP A 403 -18.15 -4.73 -23.58
N PHE A 404 -17.23 -3.80 -23.81
CA PHE A 404 -16.06 -3.56 -22.98
C PHE A 404 -15.79 -2.05 -22.98
N VAL A 405 -16.19 -1.37 -21.89
CA VAL A 405 -16.05 0.08 -21.77
C VAL A 405 -14.95 0.38 -20.77
N ILE A 406 -13.91 1.08 -21.22
CA ILE A 406 -12.78 1.52 -20.39
C ILE A 406 -13.15 2.85 -19.75
N GLU A 407 -12.99 2.93 -18.43
CA GLU A 407 -13.22 4.13 -17.61
C GLU A 407 -14.53 4.86 -17.92
N ASP A 408 -15.65 4.13 -17.85
CA ASP A 408 -16.97 4.66 -18.18
C ASP A 408 -17.33 5.90 -17.32
N PRO A 409 -17.45 7.10 -17.92
CA PRO A 409 -17.73 8.32 -17.17
C PRO A 409 -19.13 8.33 -16.54
N THR A 410 -20.08 7.57 -17.07
CA THR A 410 -21.43 7.47 -16.48
C THR A 410 -21.48 6.48 -15.33
N CYS A 411 -20.47 5.61 -15.21
CA CYS A 411 -20.33 4.63 -14.15
C CYS A 411 -19.16 4.96 -13.21
N GLY A 412 -18.88 6.24 -12.94
CA GLY A 412 -17.86 6.64 -11.98
C GLY A 412 -16.42 6.26 -12.35
N GLY A 413 -16.14 6.05 -13.65
CA GLY A 413 -14.82 5.72 -14.17
C GLY A 413 -14.45 4.24 -14.09
N HIS A 414 -15.41 3.33 -13.87
CA HIS A 414 -15.13 1.90 -13.86
C HIS A 414 -14.86 1.37 -15.28
N THR A 415 -13.93 0.42 -15.40
CA THR A 415 -13.77 -0.37 -16.62
C THR A 415 -14.61 -1.64 -16.49
N ILE A 416 -15.53 -1.85 -17.42
CA ILE A 416 -16.61 -2.83 -17.30
C ILE A 416 -16.63 -3.73 -18.53
N CYS A 417 -16.67 -5.04 -18.29
CA CYS A 417 -16.85 -6.06 -19.31
C CYS A 417 -18.21 -6.72 -19.16
N LEU A 418 -18.97 -6.83 -20.26
CA LEU A 418 -20.22 -7.56 -20.36
C LEU A 418 -20.13 -8.60 -21.48
N ALA A 419 -20.38 -9.85 -21.15
CA ALA A 419 -20.35 -10.97 -22.08
C ALA A 419 -21.58 -11.87 -21.88
N ARG A 420 -21.82 -12.79 -22.81
CA ARG A 420 -22.94 -13.74 -22.74
C ARG A 420 -22.52 -15.16 -23.06
N ARG A 421 -22.96 -16.11 -22.25
CA ARG A 421 -22.66 -17.53 -22.45
C ARG A 421 -23.34 -18.06 -23.73
N ARG A 422 -22.56 -18.68 -24.61
CA ARG A 422 -23.04 -19.43 -25.78
C ARG A 422 -23.88 -20.64 -25.39
#